data_AF-A0A7Y3G6M3-F1
#
_entry.id   AF-A0A7Y3G6M3-F1
#
_cell.length_a   1.000
_cell.length_b   1.000
_cell.length_c   1.000
_cell.angle_alpha   90.00
_cell.angle_beta   90.00
_cell.angle_gamma   90.00
#
_symmetry.space_group_name_H-M   'P 1'
#
loop_
_entity.id
_entity.type
_entity.pdbx_description
1 polymer ?
#
loop_
_entity_poly.entity_id
_entity_poly.type
_entity_poly.pdbx_seq_one_letter_code
_entity_poly.pdbx_strand_id
1 'polypeptide(L)'
;MKFIISLLLISFQFSAFAQSKEHAGNYEFFMGNNDSHFLKDKLTLNPNGTFLFKSESYLEERMERHRLQYGKGTWRSEKRLIFLKVEDSDVDATHELNLNNTRLRFDTKSPRDKTNRDIKTSVRVIDSEIRWLKGRTLIKDANTKPIINEKACCSSVWQVHSYLHGKWKNNNKPSNEYHYSFKDEKGSFDAYKKTENGTLEPINNNTAQVRILKTENGYEIEQIFDGLSTISGIKHLDSNKLIMVRKDGKESVLHRIKE
;
A
#
# COMPACT_ATOMS: atom_id res chain seq x y z
N MET A 1 16.75 17.62 -43.08
CA MET A 1 15.31 17.59 -42.72
C MET A 1 14.91 16.38 -41.87
N LYS A 2 15.42 15.16 -42.11
CA LYS A 2 15.07 13.97 -41.28
C LYS A 2 15.41 14.11 -39.78
N PHE A 3 16.54 14.72 -39.43
CA PHE A 3 16.93 14.96 -38.03
C PHE A 3 16.05 15.99 -37.30
N ILE A 4 15.52 16.99 -38.01
CA ILE A 4 14.68 18.03 -37.41
C ILE A 4 13.29 17.44 -37.05
N ILE A 5 12.77 16.54 -37.89
CA ILE A 5 11.50 15.84 -37.64
C ILE A 5 11.63 14.92 -36.41
N SER A 6 12.74 14.18 -36.28
CA SER A 6 12.99 13.37 -35.08
C SER A 6 13.13 14.19 -33.80
N LEU A 7 13.74 15.38 -33.86
CA LEU A 7 13.88 16.25 -32.69
C LEU A 7 12.54 16.86 -32.24
N LEU A 8 11.64 17.16 -33.18
CA LEU A 8 10.27 17.62 -32.91
C LEU A 8 9.35 16.53 -32.33
N LEU A 9 9.57 15.27 -32.71
CA LEU A 9 8.83 14.13 -32.13
C LEU A 9 9.24 13.84 -30.68
N ILE A 10 10.49 14.09 -30.31
CA ILE A 10 10.99 13.88 -28.94
C ILE A 10 10.45 14.95 -27.98
N SER A 11 10.25 16.20 -28.42
CA SER A 11 9.74 17.28 -27.55
C SER A 11 8.25 17.17 -27.21
N PHE A 12 7.45 16.52 -28.05
CA PHE A 12 6.02 16.27 -27.80
C PHE A 12 5.78 15.24 -26.69
N GLN A 13 6.69 14.28 -26.53
CA GLN A 13 6.61 13.26 -25.47
C GLN A 13 6.85 13.88 -24.08
N PHE A 14 7.71 14.91 -23.98
CA PHE A 14 8.07 15.52 -22.69
C PHE A 14 6.96 16.38 -22.06
N SER A 15 6.08 16.97 -22.86
CA SER A 15 5.02 17.86 -22.35
C SER A 15 3.86 17.09 -21.69
N ALA A 16 3.62 15.84 -22.09
CA ALA A 16 2.61 14.98 -21.47
C ALA A 16 2.97 14.59 -20.01
N PHE A 17 4.26 14.38 -19.73
CA PHE A 17 4.75 14.06 -18.37
C PHE A 17 4.71 15.25 -17.41
N ALA A 18 4.69 16.48 -17.91
CA ALA A 18 4.64 17.66 -17.05
C ALA A 18 3.24 17.85 -16.42
N GLN A 19 2.17 17.55 -17.18
CA GLN A 19 0.79 17.66 -16.68
C GLN A 19 0.40 16.54 -15.71
N SER A 20 0.99 15.34 -15.84
CA SER A 20 0.72 14.24 -14.90
C SER A 20 1.33 14.50 -13.51
N LYS A 21 2.42 15.26 -13.41
CA LYS A 21 3.07 15.53 -12.12
C LYS A 21 2.22 16.38 -11.16
N GLU A 22 1.41 17.30 -11.67
CA GLU A 22 0.56 18.17 -10.84
C GLU A 22 -0.55 17.37 -10.13
N HIS A 23 -1.20 16.48 -10.87
CA HIS A 23 -2.31 15.67 -10.39
C HIS A 23 -1.86 14.41 -9.64
N ALA A 24 -0.63 13.95 -9.82
CA ALA A 24 -0.10 12.81 -9.10
C ALA A 24 -0.10 13.04 -7.57
N GLY A 25 -0.31 11.97 -6.81
CA GLY A 25 -0.31 11.97 -5.36
C GLY A 25 -1.30 11.00 -4.73
N ASN A 26 -1.38 11.04 -3.40
CA ASN A 26 -2.31 10.26 -2.61
C ASN A 26 -3.49 11.13 -2.18
N TYR A 27 -4.69 10.58 -2.33
CA TYR A 27 -5.95 11.22 -1.98
C TYR A 27 -6.73 10.29 -1.07
N GLU A 28 -7.28 10.83 0.02
CA GLU A 28 -8.04 10.05 0.99
C GLU A 28 -9.42 10.65 1.22
N PHE A 29 -10.42 9.79 1.35
CA PHE A 29 -11.75 10.11 1.87
C PHE A 29 -11.98 9.27 3.11
N PHE A 30 -12.59 9.88 4.11
CA PHE A 30 -13.00 9.20 5.33
C PHE A 30 -14.37 9.69 5.74
N MET A 31 -15.21 8.75 6.16
CA MET A 31 -16.53 9.00 6.70
C MET A 31 -16.80 8.02 7.84
N GLY A 32 -17.33 8.53 8.95
CA GLY A 32 -17.71 7.73 10.11
C GLY A 32 -16.77 7.91 11.31
N ASN A 33 -16.72 6.89 12.16
CA ASN A 33 -15.86 6.81 13.33
C ASN A 33 -14.95 5.58 13.20
N ASN A 34 -13.67 5.74 13.53
CA ASN A 34 -12.62 4.72 13.30
C ASN A 34 -12.91 3.36 13.95
N ASP A 35 -13.81 3.32 14.94
CA ASP A 35 -13.93 2.17 15.83
C ASP A 35 -15.19 1.32 15.61
N SER A 36 -16.23 1.83 14.92
CA SER A 36 -17.53 1.13 14.84
C SER A 36 -18.20 1.18 13.46
N HIS A 37 -18.18 2.32 12.81
CA HIS A 37 -18.77 2.47 11.47
C HIS A 37 -17.92 3.44 10.67
N PHE A 38 -17.15 2.91 9.71
CA PHE A 38 -16.35 3.76 8.86
C PHE A 38 -16.34 3.32 7.41
N LEU A 39 -16.01 4.29 6.57
CA LEU A 39 -15.69 4.09 5.18
C LEU A 39 -14.49 4.95 4.82
N LYS A 40 -13.42 4.29 4.39
CA LYS A 40 -12.18 4.91 3.98
C LYS A 40 -11.87 4.55 2.53
N ASP A 41 -11.70 5.58 1.70
CA ASP A 41 -11.19 5.40 0.35
C ASP A 41 -9.80 6.01 0.24
N LYS A 42 -8.94 5.35 -0.51
CA LYS A 42 -7.63 5.86 -0.88
C LYS A 42 -7.43 5.71 -2.38
N LEU A 43 -7.11 6.81 -3.05
CA LEU A 43 -6.73 6.86 -4.45
C LEU A 43 -5.28 7.34 -4.56
N THR A 44 -4.44 6.54 -5.20
CA THR A 44 -3.06 6.90 -5.54
C THR A 44 -2.97 7.09 -7.04
N LEU A 45 -2.63 8.30 -7.48
CA LEU A 45 -2.33 8.62 -8.88
C LEU A 45 -0.82 8.67 -9.06
N ASN A 46 -0.24 7.65 -9.69
CA ASN A 46 1.20 7.56 -9.90
C ASN A 46 1.63 8.46 -11.08
N PRO A 47 2.81 9.11 -11.01
CA PRO A 47 3.31 9.96 -12.09
C PRO A 47 3.47 9.28 -13.46
N ASN A 48 3.63 7.95 -13.46
CA ASN A 48 3.75 7.12 -14.67
C ASN A 48 2.39 6.85 -15.36
N GLY A 49 1.29 7.45 -14.90
CA GLY A 49 -0.04 7.27 -15.49
C GLY A 49 -0.78 6.02 -15.02
N THR A 50 -0.33 5.36 -13.94
CA THR A 50 -1.06 4.26 -13.29
C THR A 50 -1.76 4.72 -12.02
N PHE A 51 -2.84 4.06 -11.62
CA PHE A 51 -3.50 4.34 -10.34
C PHE A 51 -3.72 3.06 -9.52
N LEU A 52 -3.84 3.26 -8.21
CA LEU A 52 -4.32 2.27 -7.27
C LEU A 52 -5.45 2.88 -6.45
N PHE A 53 -6.50 2.11 -6.23
CA PHE A 53 -7.62 2.49 -5.41
C PHE A 53 -7.92 1.41 -4.38
N LYS A 54 -8.13 1.81 -3.12
CA LYS A 54 -8.52 0.95 -2.01
C LYS A 54 -9.76 1.54 -1.36
N SER A 55 -10.80 0.75 -1.19
CA SER A 55 -11.96 1.09 -0.36
C SER A 55 -12.08 0.09 0.78
N GLU A 56 -12.28 0.62 1.96
CA GLU A 56 -12.40 -0.15 3.20
C GLU A 56 -13.63 0.34 3.94
N SER A 57 -14.58 -0.57 4.17
CA SER A 57 -15.77 -0.27 4.96
C SER A 57 -15.89 -1.24 6.12
N TYR A 58 -16.18 -0.71 7.29
CA TYR A 58 -16.48 -1.47 8.48
C TYR A 58 -17.84 -1.04 9.04
N LEU A 59 -18.65 -2.03 9.40
CA LEU A 59 -19.93 -1.82 10.06
C LEU A 59 -20.04 -2.80 11.23
N GLU A 60 -20.05 -2.26 12.44
CA GLU A 60 -20.31 -2.96 13.70
C GLU A 60 -21.84 -3.14 13.86
N GLU A 61 -22.39 -4.19 13.25
CA GLU A 61 -23.77 -4.65 13.51
C GLU A 61 -23.75 -5.90 14.41
N ARG A 62 -24.89 -6.59 14.58
CA ARG A 62 -24.93 -7.91 15.26
C ARG A 62 -24.02 -8.96 14.61
N MET A 63 -23.60 -8.74 13.36
CA MET A 63 -22.51 -9.43 12.70
C MET A 63 -21.59 -8.37 12.08
N GLU A 64 -20.32 -8.40 12.45
CA GLU A 64 -19.31 -7.49 11.89
C GLU A 64 -19.18 -7.69 10.39
N ARG A 65 -19.24 -6.60 9.63
CA ARG A 65 -19.02 -6.61 8.18
C ARG A 65 -17.85 -5.74 7.83
N HIS A 66 -16.70 -6.39 7.64
CA HIS A 66 -15.52 -5.77 7.04
C HIS A 66 -15.50 -6.08 5.55
N ARG A 67 -15.48 -5.04 4.71
CA ARG A 67 -15.36 -5.19 3.27
C ARG A 67 -14.17 -4.39 2.78
N LEU A 68 -13.35 -5.08 2.00
CA LEU A 68 -12.15 -4.52 1.43
C LEU A 68 -12.18 -4.73 -0.08
N GLN A 69 -12.01 -3.65 -0.83
CA GLN A 69 -12.07 -3.66 -2.28
C GLN A 69 -10.90 -2.89 -2.86
N TYR A 70 -10.34 -3.41 -3.94
CA TYR A 70 -9.23 -2.77 -4.63
C TYR A 70 -9.53 -2.63 -6.11
N GLY A 71 -9.04 -1.55 -6.70
CA GLY A 71 -9.02 -1.34 -8.15
C GLY A 71 -7.66 -0.81 -8.58
N LYS A 72 -7.25 -1.12 -9.79
CA LYS A 72 -6.04 -0.59 -10.41
C LYS A 72 -6.29 -0.32 -11.89
N GLY A 73 -5.39 0.43 -12.50
CA GLY A 73 -5.43 0.68 -13.93
C GLY A 73 -4.60 1.89 -14.31
N THR A 74 -5.01 2.57 -15.38
CA THR A 74 -4.34 3.75 -15.90
C THR A 74 -5.18 5.02 -15.72
N TRP A 75 -4.52 6.16 -15.68
CA TRP A 75 -5.17 7.45 -15.64
C TRP A 75 -4.49 8.45 -16.56
N ARG A 76 -5.29 9.41 -17.02
CA ARG A 76 -4.83 10.58 -17.75
C ARG A 76 -5.52 11.82 -17.24
N SER A 77 -4.92 12.97 -17.46
CA SER A 77 -5.54 14.25 -17.13
C SER A 77 -5.61 15.19 -18.31
N GLU A 78 -6.69 15.95 -18.39
CA GLU A 78 -6.87 17.05 -19.33
C GLU A 78 -7.33 18.27 -18.53
N LYS A 79 -6.47 19.28 -18.41
CA LYS A 79 -6.69 20.44 -17.52
C LYS A 79 -6.99 19.96 -16.11
N ARG A 80 -8.17 20.28 -15.55
CA ARG A 80 -8.60 19.86 -14.20
C ARG A 80 -9.38 18.55 -14.18
N LEU A 81 -9.53 17.86 -15.30
CA LEU A 81 -10.24 16.58 -15.37
C LEU A 81 -9.24 15.44 -15.36
N ILE A 82 -9.53 14.40 -14.59
CA ILE A 82 -8.78 13.17 -14.51
C ILE A 82 -9.72 12.04 -14.92
N PHE A 83 -9.24 11.15 -15.78
CA PHE A 83 -9.98 10.02 -16.32
C PHE A 83 -9.30 8.74 -15.89
N LEU A 84 -10.03 7.84 -15.24
CA LEU A 84 -9.56 6.51 -14.89
C LEU A 84 -10.00 5.52 -15.97
N LYS A 85 -9.11 4.59 -16.32
CA LYS A 85 -9.34 3.51 -17.26
C LYS A 85 -8.85 2.21 -16.64
N VAL A 86 -9.69 1.18 -16.72
CA VAL A 86 -9.38 -0.18 -16.27
C VAL A 86 -9.51 -1.09 -17.48
N GLU A 87 -8.50 -1.89 -17.73
CA GLU A 87 -8.51 -2.93 -18.77
C GLU A 87 -8.77 -4.31 -18.14
N ASP A 88 -9.16 -5.31 -18.93
CA ASP A 88 -9.49 -6.64 -18.39
C ASP A 88 -8.31 -7.27 -17.64
N SER A 89 -7.06 -6.97 -18.05
CA SER A 89 -5.84 -7.40 -17.37
C SER A 89 -5.61 -6.73 -16.01
N ASP A 90 -6.29 -5.62 -15.74
CA ASP A 90 -6.20 -4.91 -14.46
C ASP A 90 -7.14 -5.53 -13.39
N VAL A 91 -8.10 -6.38 -13.81
CA VAL A 91 -9.03 -7.06 -12.92
C VAL A 91 -8.49 -8.43 -12.56
N ASP A 92 -8.21 -8.65 -11.27
CA ASP A 92 -7.72 -9.93 -10.75
C ASP A 92 -8.36 -10.26 -9.40
N ALA A 93 -8.04 -11.43 -8.84
CA ALA A 93 -8.59 -11.91 -7.57
C ALA A 93 -8.33 -10.95 -6.38
N THR A 94 -7.39 -10.02 -6.50
CA THR A 94 -7.09 -9.02 -5.49
C THR A 94 -7.60 -7.62 -5.87
N HIS A 95 -7.86 -7.33 -7.15
CA HIS A 95 -8.29 -6.05 -7.71
C HIS A 95 -9.59 -6.19 -8.50
N GLU A 96 -10.70 -6.45 -7.82
CA GLU A 96 -11.99 -6.72 -8.45
C GLU A 96 -12.78 -5.44 -8.82
N LEU A 97 -12.39 -4.28 -8.29
CA LEU A 97 -13.15 -3.04 -8.47
C LEU A 97 -12.86 -2.39 -9.82
N ASN A 98 -13.82 -2.51 -10.73
CA ASN A 98 -13.77 -1.86 -12.03
C ASN A 98 -14.14 -0.37 -11.93
N LEU A 99 -13.13 0.50 -11.96
CA LEU A 99 -13.25 1.96 -11.96
C LEU A 99 -13.25 2.57 -13.37
N ASN A 100 -13.46 1.77 -14.42
CA ASN A 100 -13.50 2.25 -15.79
C ASN A 100 -14.52 3.38 -15.96
N ASN A 101 -14.25 4.30 -16.88
CA ASN A 101 -15.07 5.48 -17.15
C ASN A 101 -15.27 6.44 -15.96
N THR A 102 -14.54 6.26 -14.84
CA THR A 102 -14.61 7.17 -13.70
C THR A 102 -13.90 8.48 -14.04
N ARG A 103 -14.59 9.59 -13.77
CA ARG A 103 -14.10 10.96 -14.02
C ARG A 103 -14.00 11.72 -12.72
N LEU A 104 -12.86 12.38 -12.54
CA LEU A 104 -12.56 13.20 -11.36
C LEU A 104 -12.28 14.64 -11.79
N ARG A 105 -12.59 15.59 -10.92
CA ARG A 105 -12.17 16.99 -11.02
C ARG A 105 -11.11 17.28 -9.98
N PHE A 106 -9.96 17.77 -10.40
CA PHE A 106 -8.91 18.27 -9.52
C PHE A 106 -9.23 19.69 -9.05
N ASP A 107 -9.34 19.84 -7.74
CA ASP A 107 -9.65 21.10 -7.07
C ASP A 107 -8.45 21.53 -6.22
N THR A 108 -7.92 22.71 -6.52
CA THR A 108 -6.83 23.33 -5.77
C THR A 108 -7.06 24.84 -5.65
N LYS A 109 -6.36 25.49 -4.72
CA LYS A 109 -6.41 26.94 -4.56
C LYS A 109 -5.98 27.60 -5.85
N SER A 110 -6.81 28.52 -6.36
CA SER A 110 -6.45 29.29 -7.54
C SER A 110 -5.23 30.16 -7.24
N PRO A 111 -4.20 30.20 -8.11
CA PRO A 111 -3.10 31.15 -7.96
C PRO A 111 -3.55 32.62 -7.94
N ARG A 112 -4.75 32.91 -8.45
CA ARG A 112 -5.35 34.26 -8.44
C ARG A 112 -6.11 34.56 -7.14
N ASP A 113 -6.41 33.55 -6.32
CA ASP A 113 -7.09 33.73 -5.03
C ASP A 113 -6.07 34.13 -3.96
N LYS A 114 -6.07 35.42 -3.60
CA LYS A 114 -5.19 36.00 -2.56
C LYS A 114 -5.79 35.94 -1.15
N THR A 115 -6.96 35.34 -0.96
CA THR A 115 -7.57 35.24 0.37
C THR A 115 -6.78 34.29 1.26
N ASN A 116 -6.81 34.51 2.57
CA ASN A 116 -6.17 33.63 3.57
C ASN A 116 -6.93 32.32 3.82
N ARG A 117 -7.90 31.97 2.95
CA ARG A 117 -8.65 30.72 3.06
C ARG A 117 -7.70 29.53 2.79
N ASP A 118 -7.75 28.55 3.68
CA ASP A 118 -7.08 27.26 3.50
C ASP A 118 -7.95 26.38 2.59
N ILE A 119 -7.58 26.29 1.32
CA ILE A 119 -8.27 25.44 0.33
C ILE A 119 -7.41 24.21 0.13
N LYS A 120 -7.86 23.09 0.70
CA LYS A 120 -7.19 21.80 0.56
C LYS A 120 -7.25 21.33 -0.89
N THR A 121 -6.11 20.88 -1.41
CA THR A 121 -6.08 20.21 -2.71
C THR A 121 -6.87 18.91 -2.62
N SER A 122 -7.69 18.61 -3.62
CA SER A 122 -8.57 17.44 -3.60
C SER A 122 -8.93 16.97 -5.01
N VAL A 123 -9.48 15.76 -5.09
CA VAL A 123 -10.16 15.26 -6.29
C VAL A 123 -11.61 14.94 -5.96
N ARG A 124 -12.52 15.44 -6.79
CA ARG A 124 -13.95 15.15 -6.68
C ARG A 124 -14.38 14.19 -7.76
N VAL A 125 -15.04 13.10 -7.39
CA VAL A 125 -15.64 12.14 -8.33
C VAL A 125 -16.89 12.77 -8.93
N ILE A 126 -16.79 13.24 -10.17
CA ILE A 126 -17.92 13.85 -10.87
C ILE A 126 -18.80 12.79 -11.53
N ASP A 127 -18.21 11.67 -11.92
CA ASP A 127 -18.92 10.57 -12.54
C ASP A 127 -18.22 9.23 -12.32
N SER A 128 -19.00 8.18 -12.11
CA SER A 128 -18.54 6.80 -11.97
C SER A 128 -19.72 5.86 -12.11
N GLU A 129 -19.50 4.68 -12.68
CA GLU A 129 -20.47 3.58 -12.68
C GLU A 129 -20.68 3.02 -11.26
N ILE A 130 -19.68 3.20 -10.39
CA ILE A 130 -19.76 2.84 -8.97
C ILE A 130 -20.54 3.91 -8.23
N ARG A 131 -21.82 3.62 -7.97
CA ARG A 131 -22.79 4.59 -7.42
C ARG A 131 -22.34 5.25 -6.13
N TRP A 132 -21.75 4.48 -5.20
CA TRP A 132 -21.33 5.02 -3.90
C TRP A 132 -20.15 5.98 -3.99
N LEU A 133 -19.36 5.93 -5.08
CA LEU A 133 -18.18 6.76 -5.29
C LEU A 133 -18.54 8.13 -5.86
N LYS A 134 -19.62 8.22 -6.64
CA LYS A 134 -20.08 9.45 -7.29
C LYS A 134 -20.37 10.55 -6.25
N GLY A 135 -19.80 11.74 -6.47
CA GLY A 135 -19.92 12.89 -5.59
C GLY A 135 -18.89 12.96 -4.46
N ARG A 136 -18.10 11.90 -4.22
CA ARG A 136 -17.06 11.93 -3.18
C ARG A 136 -15.96 12.92 -3.50
N THR A 137 -15.45 13.56 -2.46
CA THR A 137 -14.30 14.44 -2.54
C THR A 137 -13.18 13.83 -1.69
N LEU A 138 -12.10 13.41 -2.32
CA LEU A 138 -10.93 12.85 -1.65
C LEU A 138 -9.88 13.97 -1.51
N ILE A 139 -9.40 14.18 -0.30
CA ILE A 139 -8.44 15.24 0.03
C ILE A 139 -7.02 14.74 -0.25
N LYS A 140 -6.21 15.56 -0.92
CA LYS A 140 -4.79 15.25 -1.17
C LYS A 140 -4.06 15.30 0.16
N ASP A 141 -3.35 14.24 0.49
CA ASP A 141 -2.52 14.21 1.70
C ASP A 141 -1.35 15.18 1.55
N ALA A 142 -1.35 16.23 2.36
CA ALA A 142 -0.36 17.31 2.36
C ALA A 142 1.06 16.82 2.73
N ASN A 143 1.18 15.62 3.31
CA ASN A 143 2.47 15.01 3.66
C ASN A 143 3.05 14.11 2.54
N THR A 144 2.43 14.08 1.36
CA THR A 144 2.93 13.26 0.24
C THR A 144 3.97 14.04 -0.58
N LYS A 145 5.26 13.91 -0.21
CA LYS A 145 6.36 14.16 -1.15
C LYS A 145 6.17 13.25 -2.38
N PRO A 146 6.47 13.68 -3.63
CA PRO A 146 6.51 12.78 -4.76
C PRO A 146 7.37 11.58 -4.36
N ILE A 147 6.87 10.36 -4.59
CA ILE A 147 7.56 9.13 -4.24
C ILE A 147 8.81 9.04 -5.13
N ILE A 148 9.89 9.68 -4.65
CA ILE A 148 11.25 9.32 -4.96
C ILE A 148 11.55 8.21 -3.96
N ASN A 149 11.83 7.02 -4.47
CA ASN A 149 12.14 5.82 -3.71
C ASN A 149 13.16 6.12 -2.59
N GLU A 150 12.71 6.14 -1.34
CA GLU A 150 13.57 5.91 -0.17
C GLU A 150 12.74 5.47 1.06
N LYS A 151 12.76 4.14 1.30
CA LYS A 151 12.72 3.44 2.59
C LYS A 151 11.76 3.91 3.70
N ALA A 152 10.66 3.18 3.85
CA ALA A 152 10.30 2.38 5.02
C ALA A 152 8.89 1.83 4.77
N CYS A 153 8.74 0.53 4.50
CA CYS A 153 7.41 -0.05 4.64
C CYS A 153 7.00 0.00 6.11
N CYS A 154 5.73 0.19 6.48
CA CYS A 154 4.50 0.03 5.69
C CYS A 154 3.46 1.10 6.06
N SER A 155 2.40 1.26 5.26
CA SER A 155 1.33 2.24 5.55
C SER A 155 0.14 1.67 6.33
N SER A 156 0.07 0.34 6.48
CA SER A 156 -1.00 -0.37 7.21
C SER A 156 -0.53 -1.73 7.73
N VAL A 157 -1.21 -2.27 8.75
CA VAL A 157 -1.00 -3.64 9.27
C VAL A 157 -1.13 -4.68 8.16
N TRP A 158 -2.08 -4.50 7.25
CA TRP A 158 -2.27 -5.40 6.11
C TRP A 158 -1.05 -5.45 5.18
N GLN A 159 -0.41 -4.30 4.90
CA GLN A 159 0.83 -4.30 4.10
C GLN A 159 1.96 -5.03 4.83
N VAL A 160 2.02 -4.92 6.17
CA VAL A 160 2.95 -5.72 6.97
C VAL A 160 2.64 -7.20 6.79
N HIS A 161 1.39 -7.64 6.96
CA HIS A 161 0.98 -9.03 6.74
C HIS A 161 1.36 -9.52 5.34
N SER A 162 1.01 -8.76 4.29
CA SER A 162 1.26 -9.14 2.90
C SER A 162 2.74 -9.30 2.60
N TYR A 163 3.58 -8.35 3.00
CA TYR A 163 5.02 -8.45 2.76
C TYR A 163 5.68 -9.49 3.65
N LEU A 164 5.27 -9.61 4.92
CA LEU A 164 5.87 -10.53 5.89
C LEU A 164 5.48 -11.99 5.61
N HIS A 165 4.27 -12.25 5.12
CA HIS A 165 3.77 -13.60 4.82
C HIS A 165 4.70 -14.33 3.85
N GLY A 166 5.31 -15.45 4.24
CA GLY A 166 6.15 -16.29 3.39
C GLY A 166 7.38 -16.85 4.10
N LYS A 167 8.32 -17.39 3.31
CA LYS A 167 9.54 -18.05 3.78
C LYS A 167 10.74 -17.11 3.71
N TRP A 168 11.54 -17.11 4.76
CA TRP A 168 12.67 -16.20 4.94
C TRP A 168 13.91 -16.95 5.44
N LYS A 169 15.08 -16.43 5.10
CA LYS A 169 16.37 -16.94 5.58
C LYS A 169 17.22 -15.82 6.15
N ASN A 170 18.08 -16.16 7.11
CA ASN A 170 19.12 -15.28 7.62
C ASN A 170 20.46 -15.69 7.02
N ASN A 171 21.17 -14.78 6.35
CA ASN A 171 22.47 -15.12 5.76
C ASN A 171 23.53 -15.50 6.81
N ASN A 172 23.39 -15.03 8.06
CA ASN A 172 24.28 -15.41 9.17
C ASN A 172 23.96 -16.81 9.74
N LYS A 173 22.78 -17.36 9.44
CA LYS A 173 22.35 -18.71 9.81
C LYS A 173 21.69 -19.36 8.59
N PRO A 174 22.46 -19.67 7.53
CA PRO A 174 21.92 -20.04 6.23
C PRO A 174 21.15 -21.37 6.25
N SER A 175 21.43 -22.23 7.24
CA SER A 175 20.69 -23.48 7.47
C SER A 175 19.32 -23.26 8.12
N ASN A 176 18.98 -22.04 8.56
CA ASN A 176 17.69 -21.77 9.20
C ASN A 176 16.73 -21.09 8.22
N GLU A 177 15.48 -21.57 8.23
CA GLU A 177 14.35 -20.96 7.54
C GLU A 177 13.30 -20.49 8.55
N TYR A 178 12.68 -19.36 8.26
CA TYR A 178 11.68 -18.72 9.10
C TYR A 178 10.42 -18.50 8.27
N HIS A 179 9.30 -19.07 8.70
CA HIS A 179 8.06 -19.10 7.94
C HIS A 179 7.04 -18.27 8.71
N TYR A 180 6.52 -17.22 8.05
CA TYR A 180 5.42 -16.42 8.58
C TYR A 180 4.16 -16.72 7.77
N SER A 181 3.07 -17.07 8.44
CA SER A 181 1.76 -17.25 7.81
C SER A 181 0.73 -16.33 8.45
N PHE A 182 -0.26 -15.91 7.67
CA PHE A 182 -1.34 -15.03 8.12
C PHE A 182 -2.64 -15.51 7.51
N LYS A 183 -3.61 -15.86 8.35
CA LYS A 183 -4.96 -16.27 7.94
C LYS A 183 -5.97 -15.67 8.90
N ASP A 184 -6.98 -14.97 8.38
CA ASP A 184 -8.06 -14.35 9.16
C ASP A 184 -7.51 -13.51 10.34
N GLU A 185 -6.52 -12.65 10.04
CA GLU A 185 -5.79 -11.78 11.00
C GLU A 185 -4.96 -12.51 12.07
N LYS A 186 -4.96 -13.84 12.08
CA LYS A 186 -4.11 -14.65 12.95
C LYS A 186 -2.78 -14.93 12.25
N GLY A 187 -1.71 -14.39 12.81
CA GLY A 187 -0.35 -14.67 12.37
C GLY A 187 0.22 -15.90 13.05
N SER A 188 1.03 -16.67 12.33
CA SER A 188 1.83 -17.76 12.88
C SER A 188 3.29 -17.65 12.43
N PHE A 189 4.19 -18.13 13.28
CA PHE A 189 5.62 -18.17 12.99
C PHE A 189 6.22 -19.53 13.36
N ASP A 190 6.92 -20.10 12.39
CA ASP A 190 7.66 -21.35 12.52
C ASP A 190 9.11 -21.15 12.10
N ALA A 191 10.02 -21.79 12.82
CA ALA A 191 11.45 -21.77 12.50
C ALA A 191 11.92 -23.20 12.25
N TYR A 192 12.62 -23.40 11.14
CA TYR A 192 13.12 -24.69 10.70
C TYR A 192 14.63 -24.65 10.53
N LYS A 193 15.27 -25.79 10.75
CA LYS A 193 16.67 -26.05 10.43
C LYS A 193 16.71 -27.06 9.28
N LYS A 194 17.47 -26.73 8.25
CA LYS A 194 17.73 -27.61 7.12
C LYS A 194 18.83 -28.61 7.50
N THR A 195 18.51 -29.90 7.38
CA THR A 195 19.45 -31.01 7.58
C THR A 195 20.39 -31.16 6.39
N GLU A 196 21.45 -31.95 6.53
CA GLU A 196 22.40 -32.24 5.44
C GLU A 196 21.71 -32.88 4.22
N ASN A 197 20.64 -33.65 4.46
CA ASN A 197 19.84 -34.29 3.41
C ASN A 197 18.82 -33.33 2.77
N GLY A 198 18.79 -32.06 3.20
CA GLY A 198 17.89 -31.03 2.68
C GLY A 198 16.49 -31.01 3.31
N THR A 199 16.21 -31.88 4.27
CA THR A 199 14.94 -31.92 5.01
C THR A 199 14.84 -30.76 6.00
N LEU A 200 13.65 -30.22 6.23
CA LEU A 200 13.40 -29.19 7.24
C LEU A 200 12.92 -29.82 8.55
N GLU A 201 13.65 -29.59 9.63
CA GLU A 201 13.28 -29.99 10.99
C GLU A 201 12.89 -28.75 11.81
N PRO A 202 11.78 -28.77 12.54
CA PRO A 202 11.37 -27.63 13.37
C PRO A 202 12.40 -27.38 14.47
N ILE A 203 12.78 -26.11 14.65
CA ILE A 203 13.70 -25.67 15.72
C ILE A 203 12.96 -25.62 17.06
N ASN A 204 11.68 -25.26 17.02
CA ASN A 204 10.81 -25.18 18.18
C ASN A 204 9.67 -26.20 18.03
N ASN A 205 9.27 -26.82 19.14
CA ASN A 205 8.18 -27.82 19.13
C ASN A 205 6.80 -27.19 18.88
N ASN A 206 6.65 -25.89 19.16
CA ASN A 206 5.38 -25.17 19.06
C ASN A 206 5.49 -23.98 18.10
N THR A 207 4.45 -23.79 17.30
CA THR A 207 4.26 -22.62 16.44
C THR A 207 3.96 -21.39 17.29
N ALA A 208 4.69 -20.28 17.06
CA ALA A 208 4.38 -19.03 17.72
C ALA A 208 3.14 -18.38 17.11
N GLN A 209 2.33 -17.73 17.95
CA GLN A 209 1.37 -16.75 17.47
C GLN A 209 2.11 -15.46 17.14
N VAL A 210 1.72 -14.82 16.03
CA VAL A 210 2.28 -13.54 15.61
C VAL A 210 1.18 -12.48 15.61
N ARG A 211 1.48 -11.34 16.24
CA ARG A 211 0.65 -10.14 16.16
C ARG A 211 1.47 -8.98 15.64
N ILE A 212 0.85 -8.14 14.82
CA ILE A 212 1.44 -6.91 14.33
C ILE A 212 0.88 -5.75 15.13
N LEU A 213 1.75 -5.04 15.85
CA LEU A 213 1.39 -3.91 16.69
C LEU A 213 1.73 -2.62 15.95
N LYS A 214 0.78 -1.69 15.85
CA LYS A 214 1.02 -0.35 15.31
C LYS A 214 1.50 0.56 16.44
N THR A 215 2.59 1.30 16.20
CA THR A 215 3.16 2.26 17.16
C THR A 215 3.28 3.64 16.52
N GLU A 216 3.60 4.65 17.32
CA GLU A 216 3.88 6.01 16.81
C GLU A 216 5.05 6.03 15.82
N ASN A 217 5.99 5.09 15.96
CA ASN A 217 7.22 5.01 15.17
C ASN A 217 7.17 3.95 14.04
N GLY A 218 6.03 3.31 13.81
CA GLY A 218 5.86 2.30 12.76
C GLY A 218 5.13 1.06 13.23
N TYR A 219 5.76 -0.11 13.05
CA TYR A 219 5.18 -1.41 13.39
C TYR A 219 6.17 -2.27 14.17
N GLU A 220 5.62 -3.09 15.06
CA GLU A 220 6.34 -4.12 15.81
C GLU A 220 5.71 -5.49 15.56
N ILE A 221 6.54 -6.52 15.63
CA ILE A 221 6.14 -7.92 15.57
C ILE A 221 6.22 -8.46 17.00
N GLU A 222 5.06 -8.86 17.51
CA GLU A 222 4.95 -9.63 18.74
C GLU A 222 4.89 -11.12 18.39
N GLN A 223 5.83 -11.90 18.91
CA GLN A 223 5.86 -13.35 18.78
C GLN A 223 5.61 -13.98 20.16
N ILE A 224 4.55 -14.78 20.27
CA ILE A 224 4.11 -15.40 21.51
C ILE A 224 4.37 -16.91 21.44
N PHE A 225 5.28 -17.39 22.26
CA PHE A 225 5.63 -18.80 22.43
C PHE A 225 5.23 -19.25 23.83
N ASP A 226 4.31 -20.21 23.96
CA ASP A 226 3.94 -20.81 25.24
C ASP A 226 3.62 -19.80 26.35
N GLY A 227 2.98 -18.68 25.99
CA GLY A 227 2.63 -17.58 26.89
C GLY A 227 3.73 -16.54 27.13
N LEU A 228 4.94 -16.76 26.62
CA LEU A 228 6.02 -15.78 26.64
C LEU A 228 6.01 -14.95 25.34
N SER A 229 5.99 -13.63 25.49
CA SER A 229 5.98 -12.69 24.37
C SER A 229 7.36 -12.08 24.14
N THR A 230 7.78 -12.02 22.87
CA THR A 230 8.95 -11.27 22.44
C THR A 230 8.53 -10.25 21.39
N ILE A 231 9.05 -9.02 21.51
CA ILE A 231 8.68 -7.90 20.65
C ILE A 231 9.93 -7.41 19.92
N SER A 232 9.80 -7.24 18.59
CA SER A 232 10.83 -6.65 17.75
C SER A 232 10.23 -5.58 16.83
N GLY A 233 10.87 -4.43 16.73
CA GLY A 233 10.48 -3.38 15.79
C GLY A 233 10.81 -3.75 14.34
N ILE A 234 9.99 -3.30 13.40
CA ILE A 234 10.26 -3.42 11.97
C ILE A 234 10.98 -2.15 11.50
N LYS A 235 12.27 -2.25 11.21
CA LYS A 235 13.06 -1.14 10.65
C LYS A 235 12.94 -1.04 9.13
N HIS A 236 12.78 -2.19 8.45
CA HIS A 236 12.58 -2.26 7.01
C HIS A 236 11.80 -3.52 6.67
N LEU A 237 10.84 -3.41 5.76
CA LEU A 237 10.15 -4.55 5.18
C LEU A 237 9.87 -4.24 3.71
N ASP A 238 10.06 -5.19 2.82
CA ASP A 238 9.56 -5.17 1.45
C ASP A 238 9.39 -6.61 0.96
N SER A 239 9.11 -6.81 -0.32
CA SER A 239 8.90 -8.15 -0.90
C SER A 239 10.12 -9.08 -0.83
N ASN A 240 11.33 -8.56 -0.57
CA ASN A 240 12.59 -9.30 -0.60
C ASN A 240 13.39 -9.24 0.70
N LYS A 241 13.15 -8.25 1.56
CA LYS A 241 14.00 -7.96 2.72
C LYS A 241 13.19 -7.55 3.94
N LEU A 242 13.55 -8.11 5.09
CA LEU A 242 13.05 -7.76 6.40
C LEU A 242 14.23 -7.42 7.32
N ILE A 243 14.17 -6.29 8.00
CA ILE A 243 15.11 -5.89 9.07
C ILE A 243 14.31 -5.68 10.33
N MET A 244 14.54 -6.55 11.32
CA MET A 244 13.94 -6.45 12.65
C MET A 244 14.96 -5.89 13.64
N VAL A 245 14.49 -5.09 14.60
CA VAL A 245 15.31 -4.46 15.63
C VAL A 245 14.78 -4.88 16.98
N ARG A 246 15.64 -5.48 17.78
CA ARG A 246 15.34 -5.84 19.18
C ARG A 246 15.41 -4.61 20.08
N LYS A 247 14.87 -4.72 21.30
CA LYS A 247 14.96 -3.66 22.33
C LYS A 247 16.40 -3.23 22.67
N ASP A 248 17.38 -4.13 22.53
CA ASP A 248 18.81 -3.84 22.71
C ASP A 248 19.47 -3.16 21.51
N GLY A 249 18.70 -2.80 20.49
CA GLY A 249 19.17 -2.17 19.25
C GLY A 249 19.78 -3.13 18.24
N LYS A 250 19.89 -4.44 18.56
CA LYS A 250 20.49 -5.42 17.65
C LYS A 250 19.56 -5.72 16.47
N GLU A 251 20.12 -5.66 15.27
CA GLU A 251 19.39 -5.93 14.03
C GLU A 251 19.46 -7.40 13.61
N SER A 252 18.36 -7.91 13.09
CA SER A 252 18.29 -9.19 12.38
C SER A 252 17.82 -8.93 10.95
N VAL A 253 18.64 -9.34 9.98
CA VAL A 253 18.33 -9.19 8.56
C VAL A 253 17.90 -10.53 7.98
N LEU A 254 16.72 -10.53 7.39
CA LEU A 254 16.11 -11.68 6.73
C LEU A 254 15.87 -11.36 5.25
N HIS A 255 16.07 -12.39 4.41
CA HIS A 255 15.86 -12.32 2.97
C HIS A 255 14.80 -13.33 2.55
N ARG A 256 13.94 -12.92 1.62
CA ARG A 256 12.88 -13.77 1.09
C ARG A 256 13.49 -14.97 0.36
N ILE A 257 12.96 -16.15 0.64
CA ILE A 257 13.23 -17.35 -0.16
C ILE A 257 12.23 -17.30 -1.32
N LYS A 258 12.75 -17.24 -2.55
CA LYS A 258 11.92 -17.35 -3.76
C LYS A 258 11.56 -18.82 -3.95
N GLU A 259 10.27 -19.09 -4.11
CA GLU A 259 9.78 -20.41 -4.53
C GLU A 259 10.09 -20.66 -6.01
#